data_AF-A0A7D9LMB2-F1
#
_entry.id   AF-A0A7D9LMB2-F1
#
_cell.length_a   1.000
_cell.length_b   1.000
_cell.length_c   1.000
_cell.angle_alpha   90.00
_cell.angle_beta   90.00
_cell.angle_gamma   90.00
#
_symmetry.space_group_name_H-M   'P 1'
#
loop_
_entity.id
_entity.type
_entity.pdbx_description
1 polymer ?
#
loop_
_entity_poly.entity_id
_entity_poly.type
_entity_poly.pdbx_seq_one_letter_code
_entity_poly.pdbx_strand_id
1 'polypeptide(L)'
;SDEAYEESNGHPDLVNTAVPKTSKASIGKRNLRGKAVIKTQTKTKKKPKRAGKARKKRLTPLDVSNLILSKNIKTETELHALAQEQREQGKTDVVEFILNRSPKTLADILSTTWQMKGAREKIARSKKSRMDLLQEASNSDCVSGCNGDWLQCAKEVLQNNGINISCFANSVRESLTNGRKKHHNVMIVGPANCGKTFLLKPLK
;
A
#
# COMPACT_ATOMS: atom_id res chain seq x y z
N SER A 1 25.16 21.26 -13.65
CA SER A 1 25.37 20.47 -12.44
C SER A 1 24.37 19.33 -12.44
N ASP A 2 24.90 18.15 -12.11
CA ASP A 2 24.27 16.86 -11.81
C ASP A 2 23.35 16.22 -12.85
N GLU A 3 23.91 15.42 -13.76
CA GLU A 3 23.24 14.21 -14.27
C GLU A 3 24.22 13.04 -14.47
N ALA A 4 25.26 12.97 -13.62
CA ALA A 4 26.10 11.77 -13.58
C ALA A 4 25.34 10.66 -12.83
N TYR A 5 24.69 9.76 -13.57
CA TYR A 5 24.25 8.47 -13.05
C TYR A 5 25.21 7.38 -13.57
N GLU A 6 25.50 6.38 -12.74
CA GLU A 6 26.31 5.23 -13.14
C GLU A 6 25.38 4.07 -13.56
N GLU A 7 25.52 3.61 -14.81
CA GLU A 7 24.85 2.43 -15.35
C GLU A 7 25.74 1.19 -15.21
N SER A 8 25.13 0.05 -14.87
CA SER A 8 25.83 -1.24 -14.83
C SER A 8 26.32 -1.63 -16.22
N ASN A 9 27.56 -2.15 -16.34
CA ASN A 9 28.11 -2.64 -17.60
C ASN A 9 27.18 -3.66 -18.28
N GLY A 10 26.60 -3.24 -19.41
CA GLY A 10 25.70 -4.04 -20.25
C GLY A 10 24.24 -3.58 -20.29
N HIS A 11 23.85 -2.49 -19.62
CA HIS A 11 22.50 -1.94 -19.76
C HIS A 11 22.34 -1.20 -21.10
N PRO A 12 21.29 -1.46 -21.91
CA PRO A 12 21.05 -0.68 -23.11
C PRO A 12 20.54 0.72 -22.72
N ASP A 13 21.25 1.74 -23.21
CA ASP A 13 21.03 3.15 -22.91
C ASP A 13 19.76 3.64 -23.66
N LEU A 14 18.68 3.94 -22.92
CA LEU A 14 17.36 4.27 -23.49
C LEU A 14 17.14 5.78 -23.69
N VAL A 15 18.15 6.60 -23.44
CA VAL A 15 18.01 8.06 -23.42
C VAL A 15 17.99 8.67 -24.83
N ASN A 16 18.34 7.91 -25.89
CA ASN A 16 18.33 8.40 -27.27
C ASN A 16 17.81 7.42 -28.34
N THR A 17 17.03 6.40 -27.98
CA THR A 17 16.40 5.54 -28.98
C THR A 17 15.00 6.06 -29.33
N ALA A 18 14.88 6.67 -30.51
CA ALA A 18 13.58 6.92 -31.12
C ALA A 18 12.71 5.66 -31.06
N VAL A 19 11.44 5.83 -30.70
CA VAL A 19 10.44 4.76 -30.51
C VAL A 19 10.65 3.63 -31.53
N PRO A 20 10.84 2.37 -31.11
CA PRO A 20 11.11 1.29 -32.06
C PRO A 20 9.95 1.14 -33.05
N LYS A 21 10.25 1.23 -34.36
CA LYS A 21 9.27 1.06 -35.44
C LYS A 21 8.86 -0.42 -35.57
N THR A 22 7.96 -0.88 -34.70
CA THR A 22 7.46 -2.27 -34.68
C THR A 22 6.46 -2.60 -35.81
N SER A 23 6.19 -1.66 -36.71
CA SER A 23 5.24 -1.84 -37.83
C SER A 23 5.59 -3.01 -38.77
N LYS A 24 6.88 -3.32 -38.97
CA LYS A 24 7.31 -4.40 -39.88
C LYS A 24 7.27 -5.81 -39.26
N ALA A 25 7.25 -5.93 -37.93
CA ALA A 25 7.19 -7.23 -37.24
C ALA A 25 5.76 -7.82 -37.19
N SER A 26 4.73 -7.03 -37.55
CA SER A 26 3.32 -7.43 -37.44
C SER A 26 2.71 -7.96 -38.75
N ILE A 27 3.49 -8.04 -39.85
CA ILE A 27 3.01 -8.60 -41.12
C ILE A 27 3.15 -10.12 -41.08
N GLY A 28 2.25 -10.76 -40.34
CA GLY A 28 2.05 -12.20 -40.38
C GLY A 28 1.45 -12.63 -41.72
N LYS A 29 2.15 -13.53 -42.43
CA LYS A 29 1.78 -14.11 -43.73
C LYS A 29 0.34 -14.65 -43.73
N ARG A 30 -0.58 -14.02 -44.47
CA ARG A 30 -1.82 -14.66 -44.93
C ARG A 30 -1.60 -15.28 -46.31
N ASN A 31 -1.48 -16.60 -46.32
CA ASN A 31 -1.81 -17.55 -47.38
C ASN A 31 -1.76 -17.03 -48.83
N LEU A 32 -0.62 -17.32 -49.48
CA LEU A 32 -0.48 -17.42 -50.93
C LEU A 32 -1.31 -18.60 -51.46
N ARG A 33 -2.57 -18.34 -51.85
CA ARG A 33 -3.31 -19.16 -52.83
C ARG A 33 -4.35 -18.27 -53.52
N GLY A 34 -4.02 -17.81 -54.73
CA GLY A 34 -4.99 -17.12 -55.59
C GLY A 34 -4.33 -16.21 -56.61
N LYS A 35 -4.09 -16.77 -57.81
CA LYS A 35 -3.59 -16.16 -59.05
C LYS A 35 -3.97 -14.69 -59.28
N ALA A 36 -2.99 -13.92 -59.76
CA ALA A 36 -3.17 -12.63 -60.39
C ALA A 36 -4.02 -12.73 -61.66
N VAL A 37 -5.11 -11.95 -61.75
CA VAL A 37 -5.74 -11.55 -63.02
C VAL A 37 -6.40 -10.16 -62.86
N ILE A 38 -5.81 -9.18 -63.54
CA ILE A 38 -6.40 -8.07 -64.31
C ILE A 38 -7.44 -7.15 -63.63
N LYS A 39 -7.10 -5.84 -63.63
CA LYS A 39 -7.96 -4.68 -63.39
C LYS A 39 -9.23 -4.73 -64.26
N THR A 40 -10.40 -4.72 -63.63
CA THR A 40 -11.61 -4.15 -64.23
C THR A 40 -12.44 -3.49 -63.13
N GLN A 41 -12.74 -2.20 -63.36
CA GLN A 41 -13.56 -1.38 -62.49
C GLN A 41 -14.97 -1.97 -62.42
N THR A 42 -15.36 -2.47 -61.25
CA THR A 42 -16.77 -2.79 -60.96
C THR A 42 -17.17 -2.06 -59.68
N LYS A 43 -18.20 -1.22 -59.80
CA LYS A 43 -18.85 -0.46 -58.74
C LYS A 43 -19.29 -1.41 -57.62
N THR A 44 -18.53 -1.48 -56.54
CA THR A 44 -18.92 -2.23 -55.34
C THR A 44 -19.91 -1.39 -54.53
N LYS A 45 -21.15 -1.85 -54.51
CA LYS A 45 -22.18 -1.38 -53.57
C LYS A 45 -21.61 -1.44 -52.14
N LYS A 46 -21.45 -0.28 -51.50
CA LYS A 46 -21.10 -0.17 -50.08
C LYS A 46 -22.17 -0.88 -49.26
N LYS A 47 -21.88 -2.07 -48.75
CA LYS A 47 -22.67 -2.67 -47.66
C LYS A 47 -22.57 -1.74 -46.44
N PRO A 48 -23.66 -1.46 -45.73
CA PRO A 48 -23.61 -0.62 -44.54
C PRO A 48 -22.74 -1.32 -43.49
N LYS A 49 -21.77 -0.58 -42.92
CA LYS A 49 -21.01 -1.04 -41.76
C LYS A 49 -22.01 -1.29 -40.63
N ARG A 50 -22.15 -2.55 -40.21
CA ARG A 50 -22.90 -2.90 -39.00
C ARG A 50 -22.30 -2.07 -37.86
N ALA A 51 -23.07 -1.18 -37.27
CA ALA A 51 -22.70 -0.49 -36.05
C ALA A 51 -22.40 -1.57 -35.00
N GLY A 52 -21.12 -1.79 -34.70
CA GLY A 52 -20.73 -2.72 -33.64
C GLY A 52 -21.29 -2.19 -32.33
N LYS A 53 -22.08 -3.01 -31.62
CA LYS A 53 -22.49 -2.72 -30.24
C LYS A 53 -21.24 -2.30 -29.46
N ALA A 54 -21.27 -1.13 -28.82
CA ALA A 54 -20.20 -0.67 -27.95
C ALA A 54 -19.91 -1.78 -26.92
N ARG A 55 -18.67 -2.26 -26.88
CA ARG A 55 -18.26 -3.29 -25.90
C ARG A 55 -18.44 -2.70 -24.50
N LYS A 56 -19.14 -3.41 -23.61
CA LYS A 56 -19.19 -3.07 -22.19
C LYS A 56 -17.75 -3.00 -21.66
N LYS A 57 -17.41 -1.90 -20.99
CA LYS A 57 -16.09 -1.71 -20.38
C LYS A 57 -15.99 -2.67 -19.19
N ARG A 58 -15.05 -3.61 -19.25
CA ARG A 58 -14.80 -4.56 -18.16
C ARG A 58 -14.11 -3.85 -16.99
N LEU A 59 -14.45 -4.27 -15.79
CA LEU A 59 -13.82 -3.80 -14.56
C LEU A 59 -12.32 -4.11 -14.58
N THR A 60 -11.48 -3.11 -14.36
CA THR A 60 -10.03 -3.30 -14.31
C THR A 60 -9.57 -3.58 -12.86
N PRO A 61 -8.37 -4.15 -12.65
CA PRO A 61 -7.83 -4.32 -11.30
C PRO A 61 -7.76 -3.01 -10.52
N LEU A 62 -7.46 -1.89 -11.18
CA LEU A 62 -7.41 -0.57 -10.55
C LEU A 62 -8.80 -0.11 -10.06
N ASP A 63 -9.85 -0.38 -10.84
CA ASP A 63 -11.22 -0.06 -10.44
C ASP A 63 -11.62 -0.86 -9.19
N VAL A 64 -11.23 -2.13 -9.13
CA VAL A 64 -11.45 -2.99 -7.95
C VAL A 64 -10.64 -2.53 -6.75
N SER A 65 -9.38 -2.11 -6.94
CA SER A 65 -8.58 -1.52 -5.86
C SER A 65 -9.24 -0.28 -5.27
N ASN A 66 -9.79 0.61 -6.09
CA ASN A 66 -10.52 1.79 -5.63
C ASN A 66 -11.81 1.41 -4.88
N LEU A 67 -12.51 0.37 -5.34
CA LEU A 67 -13.68 -0.17 -4.67
C LEU A 67 -13.33 -0.76 -3.29
N ILE A 68 -12.25 -1.54 -3.20
CA ILE A 68 -11.71 -2.10 -1.96
C ILE A 68 -11.43 -0.99 -0.94
N LEU A 69 -10.79 0.11 -1.39
CA LEU A 69 -10.46 1.23 -0.52
C LEU A 69 -11.70 2.01 -0.06
N SER A 70 -12.64 2.29 -0.97
CA SER A 70 -13.84 3.06 -0.67
C SER A 70 -14.83 2.32 0.24
N LYS A 71 -14.93 1.00 0.09
CA LYS A 71 -15.79 0.14 0.92
C LYS A 71 -15.05 -0.50 2.10
N ASN A 72 -13.77 -0.15 2.29
CA ASN A 72 -12.91 -0.67 3.35
C ASN A 72 -12.87 -2.20 3.44
N ILE A 73 -12.82 -2.87 2.29
CA ILE A 73 -12.82 -4.35 2.19
C ILE A 73 -11.44 -4.88 2.61
N LYS A 74 -11.41 -5.73 3.64
CA LYS A 74 -10.18 -6.30 4.21
C LYS A 74 -9.96 -7.75 3.85
N THR A 75 -11.02 -8.47 3.52
CA THR A 75 -10.97 -9.91 3.33
C THR A 75 -11.59 -10.30 1.99
N GLU A 76 -11.21 -11.47 1.48
CA GLU A 76 -11.80 -12.02 0.25
C GLU A 76 -13.29 -12.31 0.46
N THR A 77 -13.68 -12.77 1.65
CA THR A 77 -15.08 -13.03 2.01
C THR A 77 -15.94 -11.77 1.93
N GLU A 78 -15.44 -10.63 2.41
CA GLU A 78 -16.12 -9.34 2.27
C GLU A 78 -16.27 -8.93 0.80
N LEU A 79 -15.26 -9.21 -0.04
CA LEU A 79 -15.34 -8.94 -1.47
C LEU A 79 -16.40 -9.80 -2.16
N HIS A 80 -16.51 -11.08 -1.79
CA HIS A 80 -17.56 -11.98 -2.28
C HIS A 80 -18.95 -11.55 -1.81
N ALA A 81 -19.09 -11.14 -0.55
CA ALA A 81 -20.35 -10.62 -0.01
C ALA A 81 -20.81 -9.37 -0.79
N LEU A 82 -19.89 -8.44 -1.07
CA LEU A 82 -20.17 -7.27 -1.89
C LEU A 82 -20.57 -7.64 -3.33
N ALA A 83 -19.93 -8.66 -3.92
CA ALA A 83 -20.27 -9.12 -5.25
C ALA A 83 -21.68 -9.73 -5.30
N GLN A 84 -22.07 -10.47 -4.26
CA GLN A 84 -23.41 -11.04 -4.13
C GLN A 84 -24.48 -9.94 -3.98
N GLU A 85 -24.25 -8.96 -3.11
CA GLU A 85 -25.15 -7.80 -2.94
C GLU A 85 -25.34 -7.03 -4.26
N GLN A 86 -24.26 -6.80 -5.00
CA GLN A 86 -24.33 -6.14 -6.31
C GLN A 86 -25.08 -6.98 -7.35
N ARG A 87 -24.95 -8.31 -7.29
CA ARG A 87 -25.69 -9.24 -8.16
C ARG A 87 -27.19 -9.13 -7.96
N GLU A 88 -27.64 -9.02 -6.71
CA GLU A 88 -29.04 -8.83 -6.34
C GLU A 88 -29.57 -7.47 -6.83
N GLN A 89 -28.72 -6.46 -6.89
CA GLN A 89 -29.00 -5.14 -7.50
C GLN A 89 -28.88 -5.13 -9.03
N GLY A 90 -28.61 -6.26 -9.68
CA GLY A 90 -28.45 -6.39 -11.14
C GLY A 90 -27.10 -5.92 -11.69
N LYS A 91 -26.15 -5.55 -10.83
CA LYS A 91 -24.77 -5.18 -11.22
C LYS A 91 -23.88 -6.41 -11.20
N THR A 92 -23.47 -6.88 -12.37
CA THR A 92 -22.71 -8.15 -12.50
C THR A 92 -21.20 -7.95 -12.68
N ASP A 93 -20.71 -6.71 -12.73
CA ASP A 93 -19.32 -6.42 -13.14
C ASP A 93 -18.29 -6.97 -12.14
N VAL A 94 -18.55 -6.86 -10.83
CA VAL A 94 -17.65 -7.39 -9.78
C VAL A 94 -17.68 -8.93 -9.78
N VAL A 95 -18.85 -9.53 -9.99
CA VAL A 95 -18.99 -10.99 -10.11
C VAL A 95 -18.22 -11.50 -11.32
N GLU A 96 -18.37 -10.86 -12.48
CA GLU A 96 -17.60 -11.21 -13.69
C GLU A 96 -16.09 -11.05 -13.44
N PHE A 97 -15.66 -10.01 -12.71
CA PHE A 97 -14.26 -9.84 -12.36
C PHE A 97 -13.73 -10.98 -11.50
N ILE A 98 -14.45 -11.36 -10.45
CA ILE A 98 -14.06 -12.42 -9.52
C ILE A 98 -13.98 -13.77 -10.25
N LEU A 99 -15.00 -14.13 -11.02
CA LEU A 99 -15.06 -15.42 -11.72
C LEU A 99 -13.98 -15.57 -12.81
N ASN A 100 -13.51 -14.46 -13.39
CA ASN A 100 -12.47 -14.46 -14.41
C ASN A 100 -11.03 -14.48 -13.85
N ARG A 101 -10.86 -14.54 -12.53
CA ARG A 101 -9.55 -14.49 -11.86
C ARG A 101 -9.38 -15.68 -10.92
N SER A 102 -8.12 -16.08 -10.75
CA SER A 102 -7.79 -17.09 -9.75
C SER A 102 -7.95 -16.49 -8.34
N PRO A 103 -8.29 -17.30 -7.32
CA PRO A 103 -8.35 -16.85 -5.93
C PRO A 103 -7.03 -16.19 -5.47
N LYS A 104 -5.89 -16.75 -5.90
CA LYS A 104 -4.57 -16.17 -5.64
C LYS A 104 -4.43 -14.75 -6.18
N THR A 105 -4.86 -14.52 -7.43
CA THR A 105 -4.81 -13.18 -8.03
C THR A 105 -5.68 -12.18 -7.28
N LEU A 106 -6.84 -12.60 -6.76
CA LEU A 106 -7.71 -11.73 -5.96
C LEU A 106 -7.06 -11.37 -4.62
N ALA A 107 -6.45 -12.35 -3.95
CA ALA A 107 -5.69 -12.11 -2.72
C ALA A 107 -4.50 -11.16 -2.96
N ASP A 108 -3.78 -11.33 -4.07
CA ASP A 108 -2.66 -10.47 -4.44
C ASP A 108 -3.12 -9.03 -4.69
N ILE A 109 -4.25 -8.82 -5.38
CA ILE A 109 -4.83 -7.48 -5.60
C ILE A 109 -5.20 -6.83 -4.27
N LEU A 110 -5.86 -7.57 -3.38
CA LEU A 110 -6.28 -7.07 -2.07
C LEU A 110 -5.06 -6.67 -1.23
N SER A 111 -4.07 -7.56 -1.15
CA SER A 111 -2.81 -7.31 -0.45
C SER A 111 -2.07 -6.09 -1.02
N THR A 112 -1.87 -6.05 -2.34
CA THR A 112 -1.18 -4.96 -3.03
C THR A 112 -1.89 -3.63 -2.83
N THR A 113 -3.24 -3.62 -2.88
CA THR A 113 -4.04 -2.40 -2.67
C THR A 113 -3.80 -1.81 -1.27
N TRP A 114 -3.82 -2.64 -0.22
CA TRP A 114 -3.56 -2.17 1.14
C TRP A 114 -2.10 -1.80 1.39
N GLN A 115 -1.17 -2.52 0.78
CA GLN A 115 0.26 -2.18 0.82
C GLN A 115 0.51 -0.82 0.16
N MET A 116 -0.04 -0.59 -1.03
CA MET A 116 0.06 0.67 -1.76
C MET A 116 -0.55 1.82 -0.97
N LYS A 117 -1.74 1.64 -0.38
CA LYS A 117 -2.39 2.67 0.46
C LYS A 117 -1.48 3.12 1.59
N GLY A 118 -0.86 2.17 2.30
CA GLY A 118 -0.03 2.43 3.47
C GLY A 118 1.46 2.67 3.18
N ALA A 119 1.89 2.63 1.91
CA ALA A 119 3.31 2.63 1.57
C ALA A 119 3.99 3.95 1.94
N ARG A 120 3.32 5.08 1.67
CA ARG A 120 3.86 6.41 1.97
C ARG A 120 4.01 6.61 3.47
N GLU A 121 3.00 6.25 4.26
CA GLU A 121 3.07 6.37 5.72
C GLU A 121 4.12 5.43 6.31
N LYS A 122 4.25 4.21 5.79
CA LYS A 122 5.29 3.27 6.23
C LYS A 122 6.70 3.81 5.96
N ILE A 123 6.95 4.37 4.78
CA ILE A 123 8.24 5.01 4.45
C ILE A 123 8.47 6.25 5.31
N ALA A 124 7.45 7.08 5.50
CA ALA A 124 7.57 8.25 6.36
C ALA A 124 7.91 7.84 7.80
N ARG A 125 7.28 6.78 8.32
CA ARG A 125 7.57 6.23 9.65
C ARG A 125 8.96 5.60 9.74
N SER A 126 9.43 4.90 8.71
CA SER A 126 10.75 4.25 8.73
C SER A 126 11.92 5.24 8.75
N LYS A 127 11.69 6.47 8.28
CA LYS A 127 12.69 7.55 8.31
C LYS A 127 12.76 8.27 9.66
N LYS A 128 11.78 8.09 10.53
CA LYS A 128 11.71 8.76 11.84
C LYS A 128 12.50 7.99 12.87
N SER A 129 13.26 8.69 13.70
CA SER A 129 13.83 8.10 14.89
C SER A 129 12.74 7.77 15.90
N ARG A 130 13.04 6.90 16.85
CA ARG A 130 12.12 6.58 17.96
C ARG A 130 11.77 7.83 18.77
N MET A 131 12.69 8.77 18.90
CA MET A 131 12.44 10.05 19.57
C MET A 131 11.47 10.93 18.78
N ASP A 132 11.60 10.98 17.45
CA ASP A 132 10.68 11.74 16.61
C ASP A 132 9.25 11.20 16.72
N LEU A 133 9.09 9.86 16.74
CA LEU A 133 7.78 9.23 16.92
C LEU A 133 7.15 9.57 18.28
N LEU A 134 7.96 9.61 19.34
CA LEU A 134 7.48 9.98 20.69
C LEU A 134 7.15 11.46 20.78
N GLN A 135 7.91 12.33 20.11
CA GLN A 135 7.66 13.76 20.06
C GLN A 135 6.37 14.08 19.28
N GLU A 136 6.13 13.39 18.17
CA GLU A 136 4.87 13.48 17.43
C GLU A 136 3.70 13.01 18.28
N ALA A 137 3.86 11.88 18.98
CA ALA A 137 2.83 11.36 19.89
C ALA A 137 2.54 12.29 21.06
N SER A 138 3.55 13.00 21.59
CA SER A 138 3.34 13.98 22.66
C SER A 138 2.60 15.23 22.20
N ASN A 139 2.65 15.53 20.89
CA ASN A 139 1.94 16.67 20.31
C ASN A 139 0.52 16.30 19.84
N SER A 140 0.19 15.01 19.79
CA SER A 140 -1.15 14.52 19.46
C SER A 140 -2.01 14.32 20.71
N ASP A 141 -3.33 14.31 20.53
CA ASP A 141 -4.27 14.01 21.60
C ASP A 141 -4.06 12.60 22.18
N CYS A 142 -4.34 12.42 23.47
CA CYS A 142 -4.32 11.08 24.05
C CYS A 142 -5.39 10.20 23.38
N VAL A 143 -5.17 8.88 23.41
CA VAL A 143 -6.15 7.91 22.91
C VAL A 143 -7.51 8.08 23.59
N SER A 144 -8.59 7.83 22.86
CA SER A 144 -9.95 7.99 23.40
C SER A 144 -10.13 7.21 24.71
N GLY A 145 -10.61 7.90 25.75
CA GLY A 145 -10.81 7.32 27.09
C GLY A 145 -9.57 7.30 28.00
N CYS A 146 -8.42 7.80 27.54
CA CYS A 146 -7.23 7.96 28.38
C CYS A 146 -7.35 9.10 29.38
N ASN A 147 -7.89 10.25 28.97
CA ASN A 147 -8.02 11.48 29.76
C ASN A 147 -6.75 11.96 30.49
N GLY A 148 -5.57 11.46 30.11
CA GLY A 148 -4.31 11.70 30.82
C GLY A 148 -4.07 10.83 32.06
N ASP A 149 -4.99 9.91 32.38
CA ASP A 149 -4.96 9.08 33.59
C ASP A 149 -3.69 8.24 33.69
N TRP A 150 -3.20 7.73 32.56
CA TRP A 150 -1.94 6.96 32.57
C TRP A 150 -0.76 7.79 33.09
N LEU A 151 -0.64 9.05 32.66
CA LEU A 151 0.44 9.93 33.09
C LEU A 151 0.31 10.25 34.58
N GLN A 152 -0.91 10.47 35.06
CA GLN A 152 -1.18 10.72 36.47
C GLN A 152 -0.77 9.51 37.32
N CYS A 153 -1.25 8.32 36.99
CA CYS A 153 -0.87 7.07 37.64
C CYS A 153 0.65 6.83 37.58
N ALA A 154 1.31 7.14 36.46
CA ALA A 154 2.76 6.98 36.33
C ALA A 154 3.54 7.91 37.28
N LYS A 155 3.09 9.17 37.44
CA LYS A 155 3.66 10.12 38.39
C LYS A 155 3.48 9.64 39.83
N GLU A 156 2.30 9.16 40.19
CA GLU A 156 2.01 8.62 41.51
C GLU A 156 2.87 7.40 41.84
N VAL A 157 3.04 6.47 40.89
CA VAL A 157 3.94 5.32 41.07
C VAL A 157 5.37 5.80 41.37
N LEU A 158 5.90 6.77 40.63
CA LEU A 158 7.24 7.29 40.87
C LEU A 158 7.34 7.99 42.24
N GLN A 159 6.37 8.84 42.58
CA GLN A 159 6.33 9.58 43.85
C GLN A 159 6.22 8.63 45.05
N ASN A 160 5.34 7.62 45.00
CA ASN A 160 5.17 6.64 46.07
C ASN A 160 6.42 5.79 46.30
N ASN A 161 7.29 5.67 45.31
CA ASN A 161 8.58 4.98 45.43
C ASN A 161 9.75 5.95 45.73
N GLY A 162 9.47 7.23 46.01
CA GLY A 162 10.49 8.23 46.31
C GLY A 162 11.37 8.60 45.11
N ILE A 163 10.93 8.31 43.88
CA ILE A 163 11.69 8.56 42.65
C ILE A 163 11.36 9.95 42.14
N ASN A 164 12.40 10.77 41.92
CA ASN A 164 12.24 12.06 41.29
C ASN A 164 11.80 11.89 39.82
N ILE A 165 10.63 12.45 39.48
CA ILE A 165 10.00 12.32 38.16
C ILE A 165 10.92 12.86 37.05
N SER A 166 11.52 14.04 37.25
CA SER A 166 12.38 14.68 36.25
C SER A 166 13.64 13.88 36.00
N CYS A 167 14.27 13.36 37.06
CA CYS A 167 15.43 12.50 36.96
C CYS A 167 15.11 11.22 36.16
N PHE A 168 14.03 10.53 36.51
CA PHE A 168 13.58 9.33 35.80
C PHE A 168 13.27 9.61 34.32
N ALA A 169 12.54 10.69 34.03
CA ALA A 169 12.20 11.09 32.67
C ALA A 169 13.46 11.40 31.84
N ASN A 170 14.46 12.07 32.43
CA ASN A 170 15.73 12.35 31.78
C ASN A 170 16.50 11.05 31.49
N SER A 171 16.61 10.13 32.44
CA SER A 171 17.27 8.84 32.22
C SER A 171 16.60 8.02 31.12
N VAL A 172 15.26 7.99 31.08
CA VAL A 172 14.52 7.33 30.00
C VAL A 172 14.77 8.01 28.64
N ARG A 173 14.75 9.34 28.60
CA ARG A 173 15.04 10.10 27.37
C ARG A 173 16.45 9.82 26.86
N GLU A 174 17.47 9.90 27.72
CA GLU A 174 18.85 9.61 27.34
C GLU A 174 19.02 8.17 26.84
N SER A 175 18.34 7.21 27.47
CA SER A 175 18.32 5.81 27.03
C SER A 175 17.74 5.65 25.63
N LEU A 176 16.65 6.35 25.33
CA LEU A 176 15.98 6.30 24.03
C LEU A 176 16.76 7.02 22.93
N THR A 177 17.41 8.14 23.26
CA THR A 177 18.22 8.92 22.30
C THR A 177 19.54 8.22 21.98
N ASN A 178 20.25 7.74 23.00
CA ASN A 178 21.62 7.20 22.83
C ASN A 178 21.64 5.69 22.57
N GLY A 179 20.51 5.02 22.76
CA GLY A 179 20.36 3.58 22.60
C GLY A 179 21.11 2.79 23.66
N ARG A 180 21.34 1.51 23.36
CA ARG A 180 22.03 0.57 24.25
C ARG A 180 23.53 0.88 24.31
N LYS A 181 23.92 1.72 25.27
CA LYS A 181 25.32 2.04 25.57
C LYS A 181 25.59 1.86 27.06
N LYS A 182 26.86 1.74 27.44
CA LYS A 182 27.27 1.66 28.84
C LYS A 182 26.75 2.89 29.59
N HIS A 183 26.16 2.70 30.78
CA HIS A 183 25.56 3.75 31.62
C HIS A 183 24.30 4.45 31.08
N HIS A 184 23.75 4.05 29.92
CA HIS A 184 22.52 4.64 29.36
C HIS A 184 21.30 3.71 29.47
N ASN A 185 21.44 2.52 30.06
CA ASN A 185 20.32 1.60 30.23
C ASN A 185 19.56 1.94 31.51
N VAL A 186 18.23 2.05 31.42
CA VAL A 186 17.37 2.18 32.59
C VAL A 186 16.92 0.80 33.05
N MET A 187 17.22 0.46 34.29
CA MET A 187 16.75 -0.76 34.95
C MET A 187 15.82 -0.38 36.10
N ILE A 188 14.59 -0.88 36.07
CA ILE A 188 13.63 -0.71 37.16
C ILE A 188 13.59 -2.03 37.94
N VAL A 189 13.97 -2.00 39.22
CA VAL A 189 14.05 -3.17 40.09
C VAL A 189 13.02 -3.04 41.20
N GLY A 190 12.41 -4.16 41.59
CA GLY A 190 11.47 -4.21 42.70
C GLY A 190 10.58 -5.45 42.65
N PRO A 191 9.86 -5.74 43.74
CA PRO A 191 8.96 -6.89 43.84
C PRO A 191 7.81 -6.84 42.83
N ALA A 192 7.04 -7.93 42.73
CA ALA A 192 5.85 -7.96 41.89
C ALA A 192 4.87 -6.83 42.28
N ASN A 193 4.05 -6.38 41.33
CA ASN A 193 3.02 -5.36 41.53
C ASN A 193 3.49 -3.93 41.90
N CYS A 194 4.79 -3.62 41.80
CA CYS A 194 5.32 -2.25 42.00
C CYS A 194 5.27 -1.34 40.76
N GLY A 195 4.35 -1.56 39.82
CA GLY A 195 4.19 -0.67 38.65
C GLY A 195 5.31 -0.70 37.58
N LYS A 196 6.32 -1.57 37.71
CA LYS A 196 7.47 -1.63 36.76
C LYS A 196 7.05 -1.81 35.29
N THR A 197 6.21 -2.81 35.02
CA THR A 197 5.70 -3.08 33.67
C THR A 197 4.77 -1.96 33.21
N PHE A 198 4.01 -1.36 34.12
CA PHE A 198 3.10 -0.26 33.83
C PHE A 198 3.84 0.98 33.29
N LEU A 199 4.99 1.34 33.89
CA LEU A 199 5.80 2.48 33.47
C LEU A 199 6.43 2.30 32.08
N LEU A 200 6.87 1.09 31.73
CA LEU A 200 7.66 0.86 30.50
C LEU A 200 6.85 0.28 29.33
N LYS A 201 5.68 -0.32 29.57
CA LYS A 201 4.87 -0.95 28.51
C LYS A 201 4.46 0.01 27.40
N PRO A 202 4.07 1.28 27.66
CA PRO A 202 3.68 2.21 26.59
C PRO A 202 4.83 2.64 25.69
N LEU A 203 6.08 2.42 26.12
CA LEU A 203 7.23 2.73 25.29
C LEU A 203 7.47 1.64 24.25
N LYS A 204 7.00 0.40 24.43
CA LYS A 204 7.25 -0.68 23.46
C LYS A 204 6.54 -0.42 22.14
#